data_AF-A0A485AXK0-F1
#
_entry.id   AF-A0A485AXK0-F1
#
_cell.length_a   1.000
_cell.length_b   1.000
_cell.length_c   1.000
_cell.angle_alpha   90.00
_cell.angle_beta   90.00
_cell.angle_gamma   90.00
#
_symmetry.space_group_name_H-M   'P 1'
#
loop_
_entity.id
_entity.type
_entity.pdbx_description
1 polymer ?
#
loop_
_entity_poly.entity_id
_entity_poly.type
_entity_poly.pdbx_seq_one_letter_code
_entity_poly.pdbx_strand_id
1 'polypeptide(L)'
;MVSVVHDLQKTIAEQVQMKPGISVSYSGQFELLERANQKLKLMVPMTLMIIFVLLYLAFRRFGEALLIITSVPFALVGGIWFLYGMGFHLSVATGTGFIALAGVAAEFGVVMLMYLRHAIEAHPSLENPQTFSVEKLDEALYQGGGAARAAKGDDRGGDYRRPAAHLMGHRRGIGGDEPHRRPDDRRDDHRPAAVAVYHPGSV
;
A
#
# COMPACT_ATOMS: atom_id res chain seq x y z
N MET A 1 29.68 -17.06 10.99
CA MET A 1 30.61 -17.48 9.92
C MET A 1 31.49 -16.34 9.40
N VAL A 2 30.95 -15.14 9.14
CA VAL A 2 31.77 -13.97 8.73
C VAL A 2 32.73 -13.48 9.85
N SER A 3 32.31 -13.53 11.12
CA SER A 3 33.16 -13.09 12.25
C SER A 3 34.43 -13.94 12.41
N VAL A 4 34.34 -15.25 12.19
CA VAL A 4 35.47 -16.17 12.41
C VAL A 4 36.61 -15.90 11.43
N VAL A 5 36.30 -15.53 10.18
CA VAL A 5 37.32 -15.19 9.17
C VAL A 5 37.93 -13.82 9.42
N HIS A 6 37.12 -12.85 9.88
CA HIS A 6 37.60 -11.52 10.23
C HIS A 6 38.50 -11.56 11.49
N ASP A 7 38.13 -12.36 12.49
CA ASP A 7 38.94 -12.60 13.69
C ASP A 7 40.23 -13.37 13.38
N LEU A 8 40.19 -14.33 12.44
CA LEU A 8 41.39 -15.01 11.94
C LEU A 8 42.33 -14.06 11.19
N GLN A 9 41.81 -13.19 10.32
CA GLN A 9 42.62 -12.18 9.63
C GLN A 9 43.28 -11.21 10.63
N LYS A 10 42.53 -10.76 11.64
CA LYS A 10 43.03 -9.85 12.65
C LYS A 10 44.10 -10.49 13.53
N THR A 11 43.88 -11.74 13.96
CA THR A 11 44.83 -12.51 14.78
C THR A 11 46.11 -12.85 14.01
N ILE A 12 46.01 -13.19 12.72
CA ILE A 12 47.17 -13.49 11.87
C ILE A 12 47.97 -12.21 11.57
N ALA A 13 47.30 -11.08 11.35
CA ALA A 13 47.97 -9.79 11.15
C ALA A 13 48.67 -9.28 12.42
N GLU A 14 48.14 -9.58 13.61
CA GLU A 14 48.72 -9.16 14.90
C GLU A 14 49.85 -10.09 15.38
N GLN A 15 49.82 -11.39 15.06
CA GLN A 15 50.79 -12.37 15.60
C GLN A 15 51.86 -12.84 14.60
N VAL A 16 51.77 -12.51 13.31
CA VAL A 16 52.76 -12.95 12.30
C VAL A 16 53.44 -11.76 11.64
N GLN A 17 54.70 -11.50 12.02
CA GLN A 17 55.57 -10.58 11.27
C GLN A 17 55.89 -11.19 9.90
N MET A 18 55.19 -10.73 8.86
CA MET A 18 55.38 -11.21 7.49
C MET A 18 56.75 -10.78 6.97
N LYS A 19 57.60 -11.75 6.62
CA LYS A 19 58.87 -11.49 5.90
C LYS A 19 58.55 -10.89 4.51
N PRO A 20 59.32 -9.90 4.02
CA PRO A 20 59.01 -9.22 2.77
C PRO A 20 59.03 -10.20 1.59
N GLY A 21 57.93 -10.26 0.83
CA GLY A 21 57.79 -11.09 -0.37
C GLY A 21 56.71 -12.18 -0.34
N ILE A 22 55.97 -12.36 0.77
CA ILE A 22 54.88 -13.34 0.87
C ILE A 22 53.55 -12.62 1.12
N SER A 23 52.57 -12.81 0.22
CA SER A 23 51.19 -12.30 0.37
C SER A 23 50.23 -13.44 0.73
N VAL A 24 49.46 -13.29 1.80
CA VAL A 24 48.41 -14.23 2.20
C VAL A 24 47.12 -13.87 1.46
N SER A 25 46.72 -14.66 0.47
CA SER A 25 45.43 -14.54 -0.21
C SER A 25 44.51 -15.68 0.21
N TYR A 26 43.34 -15.36 0.79
CA TYR A 26 42.34 -16.36 1.18
C TYR A 26 41.54 -16.81 -0.05
N SER A 27 41.87 -17.97 -0.64
CA SER A 27 41.15 -18.56 -1.78
C SER A 27 39.93 -19.37 -1.33
N GLY A 28 38.77 -19.24 -1.99
CA GLY A 28 37.57 -20.06 -1.73
C GLY A 28 36.24 -19.29 -1.81
N GLN A 29 35.22 -19.74 -1.05
CA GLN A 29 33.88 -19.10 -1.00
C GLN A 29 33.91 -17.67 -0.43
N PHE A 30 34.95 -17.32 0.33
CA PHE A 30 35.14 -15.98 0.90
C PHE A 30 35.37 -14.92 -0.19
N GLU A 31 36.12 -15.25 -1.26
CA GLU A 31 36.33 -14.33 -2.38
C GLU A 31 35.02 -14.03 -3.14
N LEU A 32 34.17 -15.04 -3.31
CA LEU A 32 32.82 -14.84 -3.87
C LEU A 32 31.97 -13.93 -2.99
N LEU A 33 32.04 -14.10 -1.66
CA LEU A 33 31.32 -13.27 -0.69
C LEU A 33 31.83 -11.82 -0.67
N GLU A 34 33.15 -11.63 -0.78
CA GLU A 34 33.77 -10.31 -0.81
C GLU A 34 33.47 -9.58 -2.12
N ARG A 35 33.58 -10.26 -3.26
CA ARG A 35 33.13 -9.73 -4.57
C ARG A 35 31.64 -9.42 -4.57
N ALA A 36 30.80 -10.27 -3.96
CA ALA A 36 29.37 -10.02 -3.82
C ALA A 36 29.09 -8.80 -2.94
N ASN A 37 29.80 -8.64 -1.82
CA ASN A 37 29.68 -7.46 -0.96
C ASN A 37 30.11 -6.17 -1.66
N GLN A 38 31.20 -6.20 -2.43
CA GLN A 38 31.63 -5.05 -3.23
C GLN A 38 30.56 -4.66 -4.27
N LYS A 39 29.98 -5.65 -4.96
CA LYS A 39 28.85 -5.40 -5.87
C LYS A 39 27.65 -4.83 -5.12
N LEU A 40 27.31 -5.36 -3.95
CA LEU A 40 26.18 -4.90 -3.13
C LEU A 40 26.36 -3.43 -2.70
N LYS A 41 27.57 -3.06 -2.27
CA LYS A 41 27.93 -1.67 -1.92
C LYS A 41 27.72 -0.69 -3.08
N LEU A 42 27.86 -1.15 -4.33
CA LEU A 42 27.59 -0.34 -5.51
C LEU A 42 26.11 -0.41 -5.94
N MET A 43 25.48 -1.57 -5.86
CA MET A 43 24.11 -1.77 -6.30
C MET A 43 23.09 -1.09 -5.39
N VAL A 44 23.28 -1.12 -4.06
CA VAL A 44 22.37 -0.48 -3.09
C VAL A 44 22.20 1.04 -3.34
N PRO A 45 23.27 1.85 -3.47
CA PRO A 45 23.09 3.27 -3.78
C PRO A 45 22.53 3.50 -5.19
N MET A 46 22.87 2.63 -6.16
CA MET A 46 22.32 2.73 -7.52
C MET A 46 20.80 2.48 -7.54
N THR A 47 20.31 1.45 -6.84
CA THR A 47 18.88 1.17 -6.75
C THR A 47 18.14 2.25 -5.96
N LEU A 48 18.71 2.76 -4.87
CA LEU A 48 18.16 3.90 -4.14
C LEU A 48 18.06 5.15 -5.02
N MET A 49 19.07 5.41 -5.87
CA MET A 49 19.03 6.51 -6.83
C MET A 49 17.91 6.33 -7.86
N ILE A 50 17.71 5.11 -8.38
CA ILE A 50 16.61 4.83 -9.32
C ILE A 50 15.26 5.05 -8.65
N ILE A 51 15.08 4.52 -7.43
CA ILE A 51 13.85 4.75 -6.65
C ILE A 51 13.63 6.24 -6.40
N PHE A 52 14.68 6.98 -6.05
CA PHE A 52 14.62 8.43 -5.88
C PHE A 52 14.11 9.14 -7.14
N VAL A 53 14.67 8.81 -8.31
CA VAL A 53 14.25 9.41 -9.58
C VAL A 53 12.79 9.06 -9.90
N LEU A 54 12.38 7.82 -9.69
CA LEU A 54 10.99 7.39 -9.90
C LEU A 54 10.02 8.14 -8.97
N LEU A 55 10.36 8.28 -7.69
CA LEU A 55 9.56 9.05 -6.74
C LEU A 55 9.55 10.54 -7.11
N TYR A 56 10.70 11.10 -7.49
CA TYR A 56 10.78 12.49 -7.95
C TYR A 56 9.89 12.73 -9.18
N LEU A 57 9.85 11.79 -10.14
CA LEU A 57 8.95 11.89 -11.29
C LEU A 57 7.48 11.77 -10.89
N ALA A 58 7.16 10.95 -9.88
CA ALA A 58 5.78 10.77 -9.39
C ALA A 58 5.24 12.03 -8.70
N PHE A 59 6.02 12.66 -7.81
CA PHE A 59 5.56 13.79 -6.99
C PHE A 59 6.00 15.16 -7.52
N ARG A 60 7.04 15.20 -8.36
CA ARG A 60 7.69 16.43 -8.90
C ARG A 60 8.16 17.42 -7.83
N ARG A 61 8.30 16.97 -6.58
CA ARG A 61 8.71 17.79 -5.43
C ARG A 61 9.79 17.06 -4.63
N PHE A 62 10.94 17.72 -4.51
CA PHE A 62 12.13 17.15 -3.88
C PHE A 62 11.90 16.77 -2.40
N GLY A 63 11.18 17.62 -1.66
CA GLY A 63 10.89 17.38 -0.24
C GLY A 63 10.03 16.14 0.00
N GLU A 64 9.02 15.89 -0.84
CA GLU A 64 8.13 14.74 -0.73
C GLU A 64 8.89 13.43 -1.02
N ALA A 65 9.69 13.42 -2.09
CA ALA A 65 10.53 12.27 -2.44
C ALA A 65 11.56 11.96 -1.33
N LEU A 66 12.19 12.98 -0.75
CA LEU A 66 13.15 12.83 0.34
C LEU A 66 12.50 12.27 1.61
N LEU A 67 11.27 12.71 1.92
CA LEU A 67 10.51 12.24 3.07
C LEU A 67 10.20 10.74 2.97
N ILE A 68 9.78 10.26 1.79
CA ILE A 68 9.56 8.83 1.53
C ILE A 68 10.87 8.06 1.62
N ILE A 69 11.95 8.55 1.01
CA ILE A 69 13.23 7.84 1.05
C ILE A 69 13.81 7.78 2.46
N THR A 70 13.52 8.76 3.31
CA THR A 70 13.95 8.75 4.72
C THR A 70 13.13 7.78 5.57
N SER A 71 11.89 7.44 5.18
CA SER A 71 11.10 6.45 5.91
C SER A 71 11.68 5.03 5.78
N VAL A 72 12.28 4.70 4.63
CA VAL A 72 12.89 3.40 4.35
C VAL A 72 14.01 3.01 5.33
N PRO A 73 15.08 3.81 5.55
CA PRO A 73 16.11 3.48 6.53
C PRO A 73 15.55 3.42 7.96
N PHE A 74 14.52 4.21 8.29
CA PHE A 74 13.83 4.12 9.58
C PHE A 74 13.14 2.75 9.77
N ALA A 75 12.44 2.27 8.74
CA ALA A 75 11.84 0.94 8.76
C ALA A 75 12.89 -0.17 8.89
N LEU A 76 14.02 -0.04 8.17
CA LEU A 76 15.12 -1.00 8.26
C LEU A 76 15.74 -1.06 9.67
N VAL A 77 15.94 0.09 10.32
CA VAL A 77 16.43 0.14 11.71
C VAL A 77 15.49 -0.62 12.65
N GLY A 78 14.17 -0.41 12.53
CA GLY A 78 13.17 -1.15 13.29
C GLY A 78 13.23 -2.66 13.04
N GLY A 79 13.39 -3.06 11.78
CA GLY A 79 13.55 -4.47 11.42
C GLY A 79 14.84 -5.11 11.96
N ILE A 80 15.96 -4.39 11.96
CA ILE A 80 17.22 -4.86 12.55
C ILE A 80 17.06 -5.05 14.06
N TRP A 81 16.40 -4.11 14.74
CA TRP A 81 16.12 -4.21 16.17
C TRP A 81 15.24 -5.41 16.49
N PHE A 82 14.24 -5.68 15.65
CA PHE A 82 13.36 -6.84 15.78
C PHE A 82 14.12 -8.17 15.60
N LEU A 83 14.99 -8.27 14.59
CA LEU A 83 15.85 -9.43 14.39
C LEU A 83 16.80 -9.64 15.58
N TYR A 84 17.38 -8.56 16.09
CA TYR A 84 18.26 -8.61 17.27
C TYR A 84 17.51 -9.12 18.50
N GLY A 85 16.30 -8.63 18.75
CA GLY A 85 15.44 -9.09 19.85
C GLY A 85 15.05 -10.57 19.76
N MET A 86 14.88 -11.10 18.53
CA MET A 86 14.62 -12.53 18.31
C MET A 86 15.88 -13.40 18.26
N GLY A 87 17.08 -12.81 18.26
CA GLY A 87 18.34 -13.55 18.12
C GLY A 87 18.55 -14.17 16.73
N PHE A 88 17.92 -13.62 15.69
CA PHE A 88 18.06 -14.13 14.32
C PHE A 88 19.31 -13.60 13.62
N HIS A 89 19.94 -14.45 12.82
CA HIS A 89 21.09 -14.09 12.00
C HIS A 89 20.68 -13.53 10.63
N LEU A 90 21.52 -12.65 10.08
CA LEU A 90 21.39 -12.20 8.70
C LEU A 90 21.60 -13.38 7.74
N SER A 91 20.55 -13.66 6.97
CA SER A 91 20.45 -14.72 5.97
C SER A 91 19.75 -14.20 4.71
N VAL A 92 19.71 -15.02 3.66
CA VAL A 92 18.96 -14.71 2.43
C VAL A 92 17.47 -14.49 2.74
N ALA A 93 16.88 -15.30 3.62
CA ALA A 93 15.47 -15.18 4.01
C ALA A 93 15.18 -13.83 4.69
N THR A 94 16.01 -13.44 5.66
CA THR A 94 15.86 -12.12 6.31
C THR A 94 16.13 -10.98 5.33
N GLY A 95 17.06 -11.15 4.38
CA GLY A 95 17.33 -10.17 3.33
C GLY A 95 16.13 -9.91 2.44
N THR A 96 15.45 -10.97 1.99
CA THR A 96 14.19 -10.86 1.25
C THR A 96 13.10 -10.17 2.09
N GLY A 97 13.04 -10.47 3.38
CA GLY A 97 12.14 -9.78 4.33
C GLY A 97 12.41 -8.28 4.42
N PHE A 98 13.66 -7.85 4.46
CA PHE A 98 14.02 -6.43 4.46
C PHE A 98 13.66 -5.72 3.14
N ILE A 99 13.79 -6.40 2.00
CA ILE A 99 13.36 -5.85 0.71
C ILE A 99 11.84 -5.64 0.71
N ALA A 100 11.07 -6.63 1.19
CA ALA A 100 9.63 -6.51 1.33
C ALA A 100 9.25 -5.36 2.30
N LEU A 101 9.92 -5.26 3.44
CA LEU A 101 9.72 -4.19 4.42
C LEU A 101 9.99 -2.79 3.81
N ALA A 102 11.05 -2.65 3.03
CA ALA A 102 11.36 -1.40 2.34
C ALA A 102 10.25 -1.00 1.35
N GLY A 103 9.70 -1.96 0.60
CA GLY A 103 8.57 -1.71 -0.30
C GLY A 103 7.31 -1.27 0.43
N VAL A 104 6.94 -1.97 1.51
CA VAL A 104 5.79 -1.64 2.36
C VAL A 104 5.96 -0.26 3.01
N ALA A 105 7.16 0.07 3.50
CA ALA A 105 7.45 1.38 4.07
C ALA A 105 7.33 2.53 3.04
N ALA A 106 7.77 2.28 1.81
CA ALA A 106 7.60 3.24 0.71
C ALA A 106 6.12 3.42 0.34
N GLU A 107 5.35 2.33 0.24
CA GLU A 107 3.91 2.38 -0.03
C GLU A 107 3.15 3.20 1.03
N PHE A 108 3.38 2.92 2.32
CA PHE A 108 2.78 3.69 3.40
C PHE A 108 3.20 5.17 3.36
N GLY A 109 4.47 5.46 3.04
CA GLY A 109 4.95 6.84 2.88
C GLY A 109 4.23 7.59 1.77
N VAL A 110 4.03 6.94 0.61
CA VAL A 110 3.31 7.49 -0.55
C VAL A 110 1.84 7.75 -0.21
N VAL A 111 1.14 6.77 0.37
CA VAL A 111 -0.28 6.92 0.74
C VAL A 111 -0.47 8.05 1.75
N MET A 112 0.40 8.12 2.76
CA MET A 112 0.36 9.18 3.76
C MET A 112 0.58 10.57 3.14
N LEU A 113 1.54 10.72 2.23
CA LEU A 113 1.78 11.99 1.54
C LEU A 113 0.63 12.39 0.64
N MET A 114 0.05 11.44 -0.10
CA MET A 114 -1.14 11.69 -0.89
C MET A 114 -2.26 12.22 -0.01
N TYR A 115 -2.51 11.60 1.13
CA TYR A 115 -3.53 12.05 2.06
C TYR A 115 -3.25 13.45 2.63
N LEU A 116 -2.01 13.69 3.08
CA LEU A 116 -1.60 14.99 3.60
C LEU A 116 -1.76 16.09 2.55
N ARG A 117 -1.41 15.81 1.29
CA ARG A 117 -1.57 16.73 0.18
C ARG A 117 -3.03 17.09 -0.05
N HIS A 118 -3.93 16.09 -0.08
CA HIS A 118 -5.37 16.35 -0.23
C HIS A 118 -5.92 17.19 0.93
N ALA A 119 -5.46 16.96 2.17
CA ALA A 119 -5.87 17.75 3.33
C ALA A 119 -5.41 19.22 3.23
N ILE A 120 -4.18 19.47 2.76
CA ILE A 120 -3.66 20.84 2.55
C ILE A 120 -4.41 21.53 1.40
N GLU A 121 -4.71 20.83 0.31
CA GLU A 121 -5.50 21.38 -0.81
C GLU A 121 -6.92 21.75 -0.37
N ALA A 122 -7.54 20.98 0.53
CA ALA A 122 -8.85 21.30 1.10
C ALA A 122 -8.81 22.50 2.07
N HIS A 123 -7.70 22.70 2.78
CA HIS A 123 -7.53 23.77 3.76
C HIS A 123 -6.18 24.50 3.59
N PRO A 124 -6.10 25.52 2.72
CA PRO A 124 -4.86 26.26 2.44
C PRO A 124 -4.22 26.90 3.67
N SER A 125 -4.99 27.13 4.73
CA SER A 125 -4.50 27.60 6.03
C SER A 125 -3.48 26.66 6.71
N LEU A 126 -3.38 25.41 6.25
CA LEU A 126 -2.40 24.43 6.73
C LEU A 126 -1.04 24.54 6.03
N GLU A 127 -0.95 25.26 4.90
CA GLU A 127 0.28 25.39 4.13
C GLU A 127 1.31 26.31 4.84
N ASN A 128 0.83 27.28 5.63
CA ASN A 128 1.69 28.21 6.33
C ASN A 128 2.03 27.70 7.76
N PRO A 129 3.32 27.52 8.10
CA PRO A 129 3.76 27.04 9.42
C PRO A 129 3.30 27.92 10.60
N GLN A 130 3.02 29.21 10.36
CA GLN A 130 2.53 30.15 11.39
C GLN A 130 1.02 29.99 11.67
N THR A 131 0.26 29.46 10.71
CA THR A 131 -1.18 29.22 10.87
C THR A 131 -1.51 27.75 11.12
N PHE A 132 -0.52 26.87 10.99
CA PHE A 132 -0.58 25.45 11.31
C PHE A 132 -0.84 25.25 12.81
N SER A 133 -1.99 24.67 13.14
CA SER A 133 -2.28 24.15 14.48
C SER A 133 -2.82 22.73 14.37
N VAL A 134 -2.55 21.92 15.39
CA VAL A 134 -3.04 20.53 15.47
C VAL A 134 -4.57 20.52 15.46
N GLU A 135 -5.24 21.50 16.08
CA GLU A 135 -6.72 21.58 16.01
C GLU A 135 -7.25 21.82 14.60
N LYS A 136 -6.57 22.65 13.79
CA LYS A 136 -6.98 22.91 12.39
C LYS A 136 -6.74 21.72 11.49
N LEU A 137 -5.68 20.95 11.77
CA LEU A 137 -5.43 19.70 11.06
C LEU A 137 -6.51 18.67 11.40
N ASP A 138 -6.87 18.54 12.68
CA ASP A 138 -7.94 17.64 13.13
C ASP A 138 -9.29 18.02 12.50
N GLU A 139 -9.64 19.31 12.49
CA GLU A 139 -10.86 19.81 11.85
C GLU A 139 -10.88 19.55 10.33
N ALA A 140 -9.75 19.72 9.64
CA ALA A 140 -9.60 19.38 8.23
C ALA A 140 -9.76 17.87 7.95
N LEU A 141 -9.28 17.02 8.87
CA LEU A 141 -9.43 15.56 8.77
C LEU A 141 -10.90 15.13 8.95
N TYR A 142 -11.61 15.73 9.90
CA TYR A 142 -13.04 15.47 10.13
C TYR A 142 -13.93 16.02 9.01
N GLN A 143 -13.67 17.25 8.52
CA GLN A 143 -14.43 17.84 7.42
C GLN A 143 -14.11 17.16 6.07
N GLY A 144 -12.86 16.79 5.80
CA GLY A 144 -12.48 16.03 4.61
C GLY A 144 -13.17 14.66 4.54
N GLY A 145 -13.31 13.97 5.68
CA GLY A 145 -14.08 12.74 5.80
C GLY A 145 -15.59 12.93 5.60
N GLY A 146 -16.14 14.09 6.00
CA GLY A 146 -17.54 14.45 5.80
C GLY A 146 -17.88 14.89 4.37
N ALA A 147 -17.03 15.71 3.75
CA ALA A 147 -17.20 16.24 2.40
C ALA A 147 -17.03 15.16 1.32
N ALA A 148 -16.07 14.24 1.47
CA ALA A 148 -15.92 13.08 0.59
C ALA A 148 -17.15 12.14 0.67
N ARG A 149 -17.80 12.07 1.85
CA ARG A 149 -19.02 11.29 2.07
C ARG A 149 -20.25 11.98 1.48
N ALA A 150 -20.31 13.31 1.53
CA ALA A 150 -21.37 14.12 0.91
C ALA A 150 -21.29 14.06 -0.64
N ALA A 151 -20.10 14.22 -1.22
CA ALA A 151 -19.89 14.11 -2.67
C ALA A 151 -20.18 12.69 -3.20
N LYS A 152 -19.89 11.65 -2.41
CA LYS A 152 -20.22 10.25 -2.77
C LYS A 152 -21.69 9.87 -2.50
N GLY A 153 -22.42 10.70 -1.75
CA GLY A 153 -23.82 10.51 -1.39
C GLY A 153 -24.82 11.12 -2.38
N ASP A 154 -24.38 12.04 -3.24
CA ASP A 154 -25.27 12.81 -4.11
C ASP A 154 -25.55 12.15 -5.48
N ASP A 155 -24.63 11.31 -5.98
CA ASP A 155 -24.78 10.67 -7.30
C ASP A 155 -25.67 9.39 -7.32
N ARG A 156 -26.21 8.94 -6.17
CA ARG A 156 -27.03 7.71 -6.11
C ARG A 156 -28.49 7.92 -5.68
N GLY A 157 -28.89 9.14 -5.35
CA GLY A 157 -30.21 9.43 -4.77
C GLY A 157 -31.22 10.12 -5.69
N GLY A 158 -30.81 10.54 -6.90
CA GLY A 158 -31.50 11.60 -7.63
C GLY A 158 -32.46 11.21 -8.75
N ASP A 159 -32.68 9.94 -9.10
CA ASP A 159 -33.43 9.60 -10.32
C ASP A 159 -34.39 8.40 -10.20
N TYR A 160 -35.21 8.38 -9.14
CA TYR A 160 -36.38 7.48 -9.04
C TYR A 160 -37.65 8.18 -8.55
N ARG A 161 -37.70 9.51 -8.62
CA ARG A 161 -38.91 10.28 -8.30
C ARG A 161 -39.45 11.02 -9.54
N ARG A 162 -40.26 10.26 -10.28
CA ARG A 162 -41.41 10.63 -11.15
C ARG A 162 -41.14 10.61 -12.66
N PRO A 163 -42.02 9.89 -13.40
CA PRO A 163 -43.21 10.55 -13.93
C PRO A 163 -44.47 9.67 -13.87
N ALA A 164 -45.26 9.78 -12.78
CA ALA A 164 -46.64 9.27 -12.75
C ALA A 164 -47.70 10.38 -12.71
N ALA A 165 -47.28 11.65 -12.75
CA ALA A 165 -48.20 12.79 -12.65
C ALA A 165 -48.84 13.18 -14.00
N HIS A 166 -48.45 12.56 -15.13
CA HIS A 166 -48.95 12.95 -16.45
C HIS A 166 -50.08 12.07 -17.01
N LEU A 167 -50.51 11.03 -16.27
CA LEU A 167 -51.54 10.08 -16.74
C LEU A 167 -52.95 10.30 -16.17
N MET A 168 -53.16 11.32 -15.32
CA MET A 168 -54.51 11.70 -14.87
C MET A 168 -55.00 12.94 -15.61
N GLY A 169 -55.42 12.74 -16.86
CA GLY A 169 -55.90 13.83 -17.69
C GLY A 169 -56.66 13.39 -18.93
N HIS A 170 -57.42 12.30 -18.89
CA HIS A 170 -58.48 12.05 -19.88
C HIS A 170 -59.41 10.92 -19.41
N ARG A 171 -60.44 11.26 -18.64
CA ARG A 171 -61.65 10.43 -18.51
C ARG A 171 -62.87 11.31 -18.66
N ARG A 172 -63.39 11.40 -19.89
CA ARG A 172 -64.77 11.77 -20.19
C ARG A 172 -65.47 10.57 -20.80
N GLY A 173 -66.48 10.11 -20.05
CA GLY A 173 -67.72 9.42 -20.44
C GLY A 173 -67.71 8.44 -21.59
N ILE A 174 -67.97 7.16 -21.28
CA ILE A 174 -68.93 6.19 -21.85
C ILE A 174 -69.00 5.09 -20.78
N GLY A 175 -70.10 4.64 -20.16
CA GLY A 175 -71.46 4.45 -20.66
C GLY A 175 -71.66 2.96 -20.99
N GLY A 176 -72.06 2.14 -20.02
CA GLY A 176 -72.63 0.81 -20.29
C GLY A 176 -71.90 -0.39 -19.69
N ASP A 177 -72.70 -1.16 -18.95
CA ASP A 177 -72.69 -2.62 -18.90
C ASP A 177 -71.72 -3.34 -17.95
N GLU A 178 -72.16 -3.39 -16.70
CA GLU A 178 -71.82 -4.42 -15.73
C GLU A 178 -72.58 -5.71 -16.05
N PRO A 179 -71.92 -6.88 -16.02
CA PRO A 179 -72.58 -8.00 -15.38
C PRO A 179 -71.68 -8.74 -14.40
N HIS A 180 -72.26 -8.96 -13.22
CA HIS A 180 -71.81 -9.85 -12.17
C HIS A 180 -71.22 -11.18 -12.67
N ARG A 181 -70.01 -11.52 -12.21
CA ARG A 181 -69.62 -12.91 -11.94
C ARG A 181 -68.86 -13.03 -10.62
N ARG A 182 -69.31 -14.02 -9.85
CA ARG A 182 -68.89 -14.42 -8.50
C ARG A 182 -67.47 -15.01 -8.47
N PRO A 183 -66.85 -15.09 -7.28
CA PRO A 183 -65.48 -15.57 -7.11
C PRO A 183 -65.45 -17.10 -7.15
N ASP A 184 -64.51 -17.67 -7.91
CA ASP A 184 -64.23 -19.09 -7.89
C ASP A 184 -62.73 -19.37 -7.88
N ASP A 185 -62.45 -20.39 -7.09
CA ASP A 185 -61.22 -21.00 -6.65
C ASP A 185 -60.38 -21.57 -7.82
N ARG A 186 -59.07 -21.31 -7.79
CA ARG A 186 -58.09 -22.18 -8.44
C ARG A 186 -56.67 -21.94 -7.95
N ARG A 187 -56.28 -22.80 -7.01
CA ARG A 187 -55.14 -23.74 -7.07
C ARG A 187 -53.80 -23.24 -7.62
N ASP A 188 -52.81 -23.38 -6.74
CA ASP A 188 -51.57 -24.13 -6.97
C ASP A 188 -50.83 -23.90 -8.31
N ASP A 189 -49.71 -23.18 -8.27
CA ASP A 189 -48.49 -23.77 -8.81
C ASP A 189 -47.26 -23.35 -7.99
N HIS A 190 -46.77 -24.31 -7.21
CA HIS A 190 -45.45 -24.31 -6.62
C HIS A 190 -44.41 -24.53 -7.71
N ARG A 191 -43.50 -23.57 -7.92
CA ARG A 191 -42.20 -23.86 -8.55
C ARG A 191 -41.04 -23.35 -7.70
N PRO A 192 -40.24 -24.26 -7.11
CA PRO A 192 -39.06 -23.88 -6.33
C PRO A 192 -37.86 -23.54 -7.21
N ALA A 193 -36.98 -22.73 -6.62
CA ALA A 193 -35.73 -22.23 -7.15
C ALA A 193 -34.75 -23.35 -7.58
N ALA A 194 -34.14 -23.19 -8.75
CA ALA A 194 -33.04 -24.03 -9.20
C ALA A 194 -31.72 -23.58 -8.52
N VAL A 195 -31.17 -24.46 -7.69
CA VAL A 195 -29.84 -24.38 -7.09
C VAL A 195 -28.83 -24.94 -8.09
N ALA A 196 -27.84 -24.14 -8.49
CA ALA A 196 -26.72 -24.60 -9.31
C ALA A 196 -25.69 -25.32 -8.43
N VAL A 197 -25.48 -26.62 -8.70
CA VAL A 197 -24.47 -27.46 -8.06
C VAL A 197 -23.19 -27.43 -8.91
N TYR A 198 -22.08 -27.04 -8.28
CA TYR A 198 -20.73 -27.04 -8.85
C TYR A 198 -20.09 -28.42 -8.72
N HIS A 199 -19.60 -29.00 -9.83
CA HIS A 199 -18.83 -30.25 -9.84
C HIS A 199 -17.35 -29.94 -10.15
N PRO A 200 -16.38 -30.36 -9.33
CA PRO A 200 -14.97 -30.38 -9.72
C PRO A 200 -14.53 -31.81 -10.08
N GLY A 201 -13.88 -31.98 -11.24
CA GLY A 201 -13.02 -33.14 -11.49
C GLY A 201 -12.78 -33.52 -12.96
N SER A 202 -11.54 -33.97 -13.23
CA SER A 202 -10.91 -34.50 -14.47
C SER A 202 -10.27 -33.44 -15.38
N VAL A 203 -8.99 -33.51 -15.77
CA VAL A 203 -7.95 -34.57 -15.78
C VAL A 203 -6.59 -33.96 -15.44
#